data_AF-A0A938VMB0-F1
#
_entry.id   AF-A0A938VMB0-F1
#
_cell.length_a   1.000
_cell.length_b   1.000
_cell.length_c   1.000
_cell.angle_alpha   90.00
_cell.angle_beta   90.00
_cell.angle_gamma   90.00
#
_symmetry.space_group_name_H-M   'P 1'
#
loop_
_entity.id
_entity.type
_entity.pdbx_description
1 polymer ?
#
loop_
_entity_poly.entity_id
_entity_poly.type
_entity_poly.pdbx_seq_one_letter_code
_entity_poly.pdbx_strand_id
1 'polypeptide(L)'
;VVWLEPGRHTLEIDQHQGVAVPVLLGPQLPEVRGPPVRLTYERLRPTHYRVAAEAGQAYVLVLNDLYDPRWTAYVDGREVQQHFEVNGFANGFLVEATGPHVVEIEFKAQRLADATLLLSVMSAAAMAAGLLAWSVVRWRRA
;
A
#
# COMPACT_ATOMS: atom_id res chain seq x y z
N VAL A 1 35.57 -10.27 -0.02
CA VAL A 1 34.91 -10.46 1.29
C VAL A 1 35.99 -10.29 2.35
N VAL A 2 35.79 -9.41 3.33
CA VAL A 2 36.73 -9.18 4.43
C VAL A 2 36.04 -9.60 5.71
N TRP A 3 36.70 -10.44 6.50
CA TRP A 3 36.20 -10.87 7.81
C TRP A 3 36.80 -9.95 8.87
N LEU A 4 35.96 -9.34 9.69
CA LEU A 4 36.37 -8.45 10.76
C LEU A 4 35.99 -9.07 12.10
N GLU A 5 36.90 -9.03 13.07
CA GLU A 5 36.56 -9.38 14.45
C GLU A 5 35.70 -8.27 15.09
N PRO A 6 34.95 -8.55 16.17
CA PRO A 6 34.27 -7.50 16.92
C PRO A 6 35.27 -6.46 17.43
N GLY A 7 35.10 -5.20 17.08
CA GLY A 7 35.98 -4.14 17.55
C GLY A 7 36.07 -2.94 16.62
N ARG A 8 37.02 -2.05 16.93
CA ARG A 8 37.32 -0.88 16.11
C ARG A 8 38.36 -1.26 15.06
N HIS A 9 38.03 -1.02 13.79
CA HIS A 9 38.92 -1.24 12.65
C HIS A 9 39.13 0.07 11.91
N THR A 10 40.30 0.20 11.28
CA THR A 10 40.62 1.31 10.38
C THR A 10 40.68 0.78 8.96
N LEU A 11 39.96 1.43 8.04
CA LEU A 11 40.01 1.15 6.60
C LEU A 11 40.66 2.33 5.90
N GLU A 12 41.67 2.05 5.08
CA GLU A 12 42.35 3.03 4.23
C GLU A 12 42.09 2.66 2.76
N ILE A 13 41.78 3.67 1.93
CA ILE A 13 41.43 3.49 0.52
C ILE A 13 42.24 4.49 -0.28
N ASP A 14 43.19 3.99 -1.07
CA ASP A 14 43.99 4.82 -1.98
C ASP A 14 43.36 4.83 -3.37
N GLN A 15 42.88 6.01 -3.80
CA GLN A 15 42.30 6.21 -5.13
C GLN A 15 43.27 7.06 -5.98
N HIS A 16 44.03 6.40 -6.84
CA HIS A 16 45.01 7.07 -7.70
C HIS A 16 44.42 7.75 -8.95
N GLN A 17 43.16 7.48 -9.29
CA GLN A 17 42.49 8.13 -10.42
C GLN A 17 41.65 9.28 -9.90
N GLY A 18 41.71 10.46 -10.55
CA GLY A 18 41.02 11.69 -10.14
C GLY A 18 39.48 11.65 -10.17
N VAL A 19 38.89 10.47 -10.04
CA VAL A 19 37.47 10.20 -9.93
C VAL A 19 37.23 9.67 -8.52
N ALA A 20 36.54 10.45 -7.69
CA ALA A 20 36.08 9.97 -6.40
C ALA A 20 35.02 8.88 -6.62
N VAL A 21 35.38 7.63 -6.35
CA VAL A 21 34.41 6.52 -6.38
C VAL A 21 33.81 6.40 -4.98
N PRO A 22 32.47 6.53 -4.82
CA PRO A 22 31.85 6.34 -3.53
C PRO A 22 32.09 4.90 -3.05
N VAL A 23 32.63 4.76 -1.85
CA VAL A 23 32.82 3.45 -1.22
C VAL A 23 31.67 3.21 -0.26
N LEU A 24 30.83 2.23 -0.60
CA LEU A 24 29.77 1.76 0.29
C LEU A 24 30.30 0.58 1.10
N LEU A 25 30.31 0.73 2.43
CA LEU A 25 30.57 -0.37 3.34
C LEU A 25 29.24 -0.91 3.83
N GLY A 26 29.00 -2.18 3.54
CA GLY A 26 27.82 -2.89 4.02
C GLY A 26 28.21 -4.29 4.45
N PRO A 27 27.48 -4.89 5.40
CA PRO A 27 27.62 -6.31 5.66
C PRO A 27 27.33 -7.07 4.38
N GLN A 28 28.08 -8.15 4.14
CA GLN A 28 27.66 -9.11 3.14
C GLN A 28 26.48 -9.89 3.70
N LEU A 29 25.28 -9.48 3.31
CA LEU A 29 24.07 -10.21 3.62
C LEU A 29 24.04 -11.46 2.74
N PRO A 30 23.80 -12.66 3.30
CA PRO A 30 23.52 -13.83 2.47
C PRO A 30 22.34 -13.50 1.56
N GLU A 31 22.42 -13.92 0.31
CA GLU A 31 21.30 -13.77 -0.61
C GLU A 31 20.16 -14.67 -0.10
N VAL A 32 19.16 -14.07 0.54
CA VAL A 32 18.00 -14.80 1.06
C VAL A 32 17.11 -15.18 -0.12
N ARG A 33 17.40 -16.33 -0.74
CA ARG A 33 16.52 -16.92 -1.75
C ARG A 33 15.44 -17.73 -1.04
N GLY A 34 14.30 -17.09 -0.79
CA GLY A 34 13.07 -17.81 -0.47
C GLY A 34 12.58 -18.62 -1.68
N PRO A 35 11.72 -19.64 -1.48
CA PRO A 35 11.02 -20.26 -2.59
C PRO A 35 10.24 -19.19 -3.36
N PRO A 36 10.15 -19.32 -4.69
CA PRO A 36 9.50 -18.32 -5.52
C PRO A 36 8.02 -18.20 -5.14
N VAL A 37 7.57 -16.97 -4.89
CA VAL A 37 6.14 -16.64 -4.87
C VAL A 37 5.76 -16.27 -6.30
N ARG A 38 4.81 -16.99 -6.88
CA ARG A 38 4.22 -16.60 -8.16
C ARG A 38 3.03 -15.71 -7.87
N LEU A 39 2.99 -14.53 -8.45
CA LEU A 39 1.86 -13.62 -8.29
C LEU A 39 1.48 -12.98 -9.61
N THR A 40 0.19 -12.72 -9.76
CA THR A 40 -0.40 -11.83 -10.76
C THR A 40 -1.36 -10.90 -10.05
N TYR A 41 -1.58 -9.71 -10.60
CA TYR A 41 -2.49 -8.76 -10.00
C TYR A 41 -3.31 -8.02 -11.03
N GLU A 42 -4.48 -7.57 -10.59
CA GLU A 42 -5.38 -6.70 -11.30
C GLU A 42 -5.71 -5.49 -10.42
N ARG A 43 -5.66 -4.30 -11.01
CA ARG A 43 -6.16 -3.09 -10.35
C ARG A 43 -7.62 -2.90 -10.73
N LEU A 44 -8.52 -3.25 -9.81
CA LEU A 44 -9.97 -3.13 -10.02
C LEU A 44 -10.43 -1.66 -9.97
N ARG A 45 -9.87 -0.87 -9.05
CA ARG A 45 -10.11 0.57 -8.87
C ARG A 45 -8.82 1.25 -8.38
N PRO A 46 -8.74 2.59 -8.37
CA PRO A 46 -7.56 3.27 -7.85
C PRO A 46 -7.14 2.84 -6.44
N THR A 47 -8.11 2.42 -5.63
CA THR A 47 -7.98 2.03 -4.22
C THR A 47 -8.36 0.56 -3.95
N HIS A 48 -8.42 -0.28 -4.99
CA HIS A 48 -8.78 -1.69 -4.87
C HIS A 48 -7.95 -2.54 -5.83
N TYR A 49 -7.22 -3.50 -5.29
CA TYR A 49 -6.38 -4.43 -6.03
C TYR A 49 -6.74 -5.87 -5.68
N ARG A 50 -6.67 -6.73 -6.68
CA ARG A 50 -6.83 -8.17 -6.54
C ARG A 50 -5.55 -8.86 -6.95
N VAL A 51 -5.01 -9.68 -6.07
CA VAL A 51 -3.75 -10.41 -6.28
C VAL A 51 -4.03 -11.90 -6.21
N ALA A 52 -3.70 -12.64 -7.27
CA ALA A 52 -3.68 -14.09 -7.24
C ALA A 52 -2.24 -14.55 -6.98
N ALA A 53 -2.03 -15.31 -5.91
CA ALA A 53 -0.72 -15.74 -5.47
C ALA A 53 -0.65 -17.27 -5.27
N GLU A 54 0.51 -17.84 -5.55
CA GLU A 54 0.87 -19.21 -5.21
C GLU A 54 2.22 -19.18 -4.48
N ALA A 55 2.20 -19.53 -3.20
CA ALA A 55 3.35 -19.40 -2.31
C ALA A 55 3.66 -20.72 -1.58
N GLY A 56 4.95 -21.07 -1.48
CA GLY A 56 5.41 -22.24 -0.74
C GLY A 56 5.60 -22.01 0.77
N GLN A 57 5.58 -20.75 1.22
CA GLN A 57 5.69 -20.34 2.62
C GLN A 57 5.09 -18.95 2.81
N ALA A 58 4.98 -18.51 4.07
CA ALA A 58 4.56 -17.15 4.40
C ALA A 58 5.47 -16.10 3.72
N TYR A 59 4.88 -14.99 3.31
CA TYR A 59 5.57 -13.95 2.55
C TYR A 59 5.05 -12.56 2.90
N VAL A 60 5.84 -11.54 2.59
CA VAL A 60 5.42 -10.14 2.72
C VAL A 60 4.92 -9.67 1.37
N LEU A 61 3.62 -9.33 1.31
CA LEU A 61 3.04 -8.66 0.16
C LEU A 61 3.26 -7.15 0.31
N VAL A 62 3.92 -6.54 -0.66
CA VAL A 62 4.22 -5.11 -0.64
C VAL A 62 3.36 -4.38 -1.66
N LEU A 63 2.56 -3.43 -1.19
CA LEU A 63 1.90 -2.43 -2.02
C LEU A 63 2.77 -1.16 -2.03
N ASN A 64 3.28 -0.80 -3.21
CA ASN A 64 4.17 0.33 -3.43
C ASN A 64 3.43 1.70 -3.49
N ASP A 65 2.48 1.89 -2.58
CA ASP A 65 1.83 3.17 -2.29
C ASP A 65 2.26 3.64 -0.91
N LEU A 66 2.13 4.96 -0.64
CA LEU A 66 2.46 5.54 0.66
C LEU A 66 1.72 4.81 1.79
N TYR A 67 2.46 4.52 2.86
CA TYR A 67 1.98 3.80 4.03
C TYR A 67 0.83 4.57 4.66
N ASP A 68 -0.28 3.88 4.85
CA ASP A 68 -1.45 4.43 5.53
C ASP A 68 -2.19 3.29 6.22
N PRO A 69 -2.49 3.39 7.53
CA PRO A 69 -3.16 2.33 8.30
C PRO A 69 -4.58 2.00 7.80
N ARG A 70 -5.14 2.78 6.86
CA ARG A 70 -6.45 2.54 6.25
C ARG A 70 -6.37 1.64 5.02
N TRP A 71 -5.17 1.30 4.54
CA TRP A 71 -5.00 0.17 3.64
C TRP A 71 -5.21 -1.14 4.40
N THR A 72 -5.92 -2.08 3.80
CA THR A 72 -6.21 -3.37 4.40
C THR A 72 -6.13 -4.45 3.33
N ALA A 73 -5.50 -5.58 3.68
CA ALA A 73 -5.47 -6.77 2.85
C ALA A 73 -6.37 -7.87 3.42
N TYR A 74 -6.98 -8.66 2.55
CA TYR A 74 -7.83 -9.80 2.89
C TYR A 74 -7.35 -11.03 2.11
N VAL A 75 -7.02 -12.11 2.81
CA VAL A 75 -6.65 -13.39 2.19
C VAL A 75 -7.86 -14.30 2.24
N ASP A 76 -8.40 -14.67 1.08
CA ASP A 76 -9.62 -15.48 0.93
C ASP A 76 -10.78 -14.98 1.82
N GLY A 77 -10.92 -13.65 1.93
CA GLY A 77 -11.95 -12.97 2.71
C GLY A 77 -11.61 -12.73 4.19
N ARG A 78 -10.45 -13.17 4.68
CA ARG A 78 -10.00 -12.93 6.07
C ARG A 78 -8.98 -11.79 6.13
N GLU A 79 -9.22 -10.82 6.99
CA GLU A 79 -8.36 -9.65 7.15
C GLU A 79 -6.96 -10.04 7.66
N VAL A 80 -5.92 -9.57 6.95
CA VAL A 80 -4.52 -9.72 7.38
C VAL A 80 -4.28 -8.82 8.59
N GLN A 81 -3.85 -9.42 9.69
CA GLN A 81 -3.66 -8.70 10.96
C GLN A 81 -2.32 -7.94 11.02
N GLN A 82 -1.32 -8.40 10.28
CA GLN A 82 0.03 -7.84 10.31
C GLN A 82 0.23 -6.92 9.11
N HIS A 83 0.04 -5.63 9.35
CA HIS A 83 0.30 -4.52 8.42
C HIS A 83 1.38 -3.61 9.00
N PHE A 84 2.40 -3.29 8.20
CA PHE A 84 3.57 -2.53 8.64
C PHE A 84 4.20 -1.77 7.47
N GLU A 85 5.08 -0.83 7.81
CA GLU A 85 5.82 -0.05 6.82
C GLU A 85 7.01 -0.83 6.27
N VAL A 86 7.17 -0.83 4.95
CA VAL A 86 8.29 -1.45 4.23
C VAL A 86 9.10 -0.37 3.53
N ASN A 87 10.43 -0.46 3.59
CA ASN A 87 11.36 0.50 2.96
C ASN A 87 11.14 1.97 3.36
N GLY A 88 10.56 2.23 4.53
CA GLY A 88 10.35 3.59 5.05
C GLY A 88 9.13 4.33 4.46
N PHE A 89 8.33 3.68 3.60
CA PHE A 89 7.16 4.35 3.02
C PHE A 89 6.07 3.42 2.47
N ALA A 90 6.35 2.16 2.16
CA ALA A 90 5.41 1.28 1.46
C ALA A 90 4.53 0.50 2.43
N ASN A 91 3.39 0.00 1.96
CA ASN A 91 2.50 -0.85 2.75
C ASN A 91 2.94 -2.31 2.64
N GLY A 92 3.27 -2.95 3.77
CA GLY A 92 3.60 -4.37 3.87
C GLY A 92 2.55 -5.16 4.62
N PHE A 93 2.19 -6.32 4.10
CA PHE A 93 1.23 -7.25 4.72
C PHE A 93 1.89 -8.63 4.88
N LEU A 94 1.92 -9.20 6.09
CA LEU A 94 2.37 -10.58 6.26
C LEU A 94 1.25 -11.54 5.88
N VAL A 95 1.43 -12.25 4.77
CA VAL A 95 0.52 -13.28 4.29
C VAL A 95 1.05 -14.64 4.74
N GLU A 96 0.32 -15.30 5.64
CA GLU A 96 0.69 -16.62 6.16
C GLU A 96 0.13 -17.78 5.32
N ALA A 97 -0.73 -17.48 4.34
CA ALA A 97 -1.32 -18.49 3.46
C ALA A 97 -0.27 -19.12 2.53
N THR A 98 -0.46 -20.41 2.27
CA THR A 98 0.37 -21.22 1.38
C THR A 98 -0.50 -21.90 0.32
N GLY A 99 0.12 -22.32 -0.79
CA GLY A 99 -0.61 -22.78 -1.98
C GLY A 99 -1.30 -21.63 -2.72
N PRO A 100 -2.24 -21.93 -3.64
CA PRO A 100 -2.99 -20.93 -4.40
C PRO A 100 -4.02 -20.22 -3.51
N HIS A 101 -4.04 -18.88 -3.56
CA HIS A 101 -5.01 -18.06 -2.81
C HIS A 101 -5.18 -16.67 -3.46
N VAL A 102 -6.21 -15.95 -3.03
CA VAL A 102 -6.50 -14.58 -3.49
C VAL A 102 -6.31 -13.60 -2.34
N VAL A 103 -5.60 -12.51 -2.61
CA VAL A 103 -5.46 -11.37 -1.72
C VAL A 103 -6.17 -10.16 -2.31
N GLU A 104 -7.16 -9.63 -1.62
CA GLU A 104 -7.82 -8.36 -1.96
C GLU A 104 -7.21 -7.25 -1.10
N ILE A 105 -6.77 -6.15 -1.72
CA ILE A 105 -6.20 -4.99 -1.03
C ILE A 105 -7.09 -3.78 -1.27
N GLU A 106 -7.59 -3.16 -0.21
CA GLU A 106 -8.54 -2.06 -0.27
C GLU A 106 -8.14 -0.89 0.63
N PHE A 107 -8.38 0.33 0.15
CA PHE A 107 -8.31 1.53 0.99
C PHE A 107 -9.68 1.82 1.62
N LYS A 108 -9.84 1.51 2.91
CA LYS A 108 -11.13 1.62 3.62
C LYS A 108 -11.71 3.05 3.60
N ALA A 109 -10.85 4.07 3.59
CA ALA A 109 -11.29 5.47 3.58
C ALA A 109 -12.05 5.86 2.31
N GLN A 110 -11.79 5.21 1.17
CA GLN A 110 -12.51 5.51 -0.09
C GLN A 110 -14.00 5.18 0.04
N ARG A 111 -14.35 4.06 0.68
CA ARG A 111 -15.76 3.66 0.88
C ARG A 111 -16.53 4.70 1.69
N LEU A 112 -15.88 5.29 2.71
CA LEU A 112 -16.47 6.35 3.51
C LEU A 112 -16.62 7.65 2.69
N ALA A 113 -15.60 8.01 1.91
CA ALA A 113 -15.65 9.19 1.04
C ALA A 113 -16.76 9.10 -0.01
N ASP A 114 -16.95 7.93 -0.63
CA ASP A 114 -18.02 7.70 -1.60
C ASP A 114 -19.42 7.88 -0.95
N ALA A 115 -19.60 7.37 0.28
CA ALA A 115 -20.85 7.51 1.01
C ALA A 115 -21.15 8.97 1.40
N THR A 116 -20.14 9.73 1.86
CA THR A 116 -20.33 11.14 2.23
C THR A 116 -20.53 12.05 1.02
N LEU A 117 -19.91 11.72 -0.11
CA LEU A 117 -20.15 12.41 -1.37
C LEU A 117 -21.61 12.23 -1.83
N LEU A 118 -22.12 11.00 -1.80
CA LEU A 118 -23.51 10.70 -2.14
C LEU A 118 -24.49 11.49 -1.25
N LEU A 119 -24.27 11.49 0.06
CA LEU A 119 -25.09 12.25 1.01
C LEU A 119 -25.07 13.75 0.72
N SER A 120 -23.91 14.30 0.38
CA SER A 120 -23.74 15.72 0.04
C SER A 120 -24.51 16.10 -1.22
N VAL A 121 -24.45 15.26 -2.26
CA VAL A 121 -25.22 15.44 -3.50
C VAL A 121 -26.72 15.42 -3.23
N MET A 122 -27.21 14.46 -2.44
CA MET A 122 -28.62 14.37 -2.06
C MET A 122 -29.10 15.60 -1.30
N SER A 123 -28.27 16.11 -0.39
CA SER A 123 -28.57 17.30 0.41
C SER A 123 -28.66 18.56 -0.46
N ALA A 124 -27.72 18.73 -1.40
CA ALA A 124 -27.74 19.84 -2.35
C ALA A 124 -28.97 19.80 -3.27
N ALA A 125 -29.33 18.61 -3.78
CA ALA A 125 -30.51 18.43 -4.62
C ALA A 125 -31.81 18.76 -3.89
N ALA A 126 -31.95 18.30 -2.64
CA ALA A 126 -33.11 18.61 -1.81
C ALA A 126 -33.25 20.12 -1.53
N MET A 127 -32.13 20.80 -1.25
CA MET A 127 -32.11 22.24 -1.04
C MET A 127 -32.52 23.00 -2.32
N ALA A 128 -31.98 22.62 -3.48
CA ALA A 128 -32.36 23.22 -4.76
C ALA A 128 -33.85 23.03 -5.07
N ALA A 129 -34.38 21.83 -4.86
CA ALA A 129 -35.81 21.54 -5.04
C ALA A 129 -36.69 22.39 -4.11
N GLY A 130 -36.29 22.56 -2.85
CA GLY A 130 -36.98 23.40 -1.88
C GLY A 130 -37.01 24.88 -2.30
N LEU A 131 -35.88 25.42 -2.77
CA LEU A 131 -35.80 26.79 -3.27
C LEU A 131 -36.65 27.01 -4.53
N LEU A 132 -36.64 26.05 -5.46
CA LEU A 132 -37.48 26.09 -6.65
C LEU A 132 -38.96 26.06 -6.27
N ALA A 133 -39.38 25.15 -5.40
CA ALA A 133 -40.76 25.08 -4.91
C ALA A 133 -41.19 26.39 -4.24
N TRP A 134 -40.33 26.96 -3.39
CA TRP A 134 -40.59 28.25 -2.73
C TRP A 134 -40.75 29.39 -3.75
N SER A 135 -39.88 29.44 -4.77
CA SER A 135 -39.94 30.48 -5.80
C SER A 135 -41.25 30.43 -6.62
N VAL A 136 -41.72 29.23 -6.96
CA VAL A 136 -42.98 29.00 -7.68
C VAL A 136 -44.18 29.40 -6.82
N VAL A 137 -44.19 29.02 -5.54
CA VAL A 137 -45.27 29.40 -4.62
C VAL A 137 -45.33 30.91 -4.44
N ARG A 138 -44.18 31.58 -4.32
CA ARG A 138 -44.11 33.03 -4.21
C ARG A 138 -44.64 33.74 -5.46
N TRP A 139 -44.27 33.29 -6.65
CA TRP A 139 -44.78 33.84 -7.91
C TRP A 139 -46.29 33.68 -8.09
N ARG A 140 -46.88 32.59 -7.58
CA ARG A 140 -48.34 32.37 -7.62
C ARG A 140 -49.14 33.23 -6.63
N ARG A 141 -48.46 33.85 -5.65
CA ARG A 141 -49.08 34.69 -4.60
C ARG A 141 -48.92 36.20 -4.86
N ALA A 142 -48.15 36.59 -5.87
CA ALA A 142 -47.99 37.96 -6.34
C ALA A 142 -48.91 38.20 -7.54
#